data_AF-A0A4Q5REW1-F1
#
_entry.id   AF-A0A4Q5REW1-F1
#
_cell.length_a   1.000
_cell.length_b   1.000
_cell.length_c   1.000
_cell.angle_alpha   90.00
_cell.angle_beta   90.00
_cell.angle_gamma   90.00
#
_symmetry.space_group_name_H-M   'P 1'
#
loop_
_entity.id
_entity.type
_entity.pdbx_description
1 polymer ?
#
loop_
_entity_poly.entity_id
_entity_poly.type
_entity_poly.pdbx_seq_one_letter_code
_entity_poly.pdbx_strand_id
1 'polypeptide(L)'
;LSVIIIHVPSLNDRRDDIPLLVDKFLTDICTDYGIAKKGIDKDAIDTLKQHNWTGNIRELRNVVERLIILSGKTITAEDVRSYVLPNNQG
;
A
#
# COMPACT_ATOMS: atom_id res chain seq x y z
N LEU A 1 19.76 -17.06 31.38
CA LEU A 1 19.77 -16.44 30.04
C LEU A 1 18.38 -15.85 29.83
N SER A 2 18.25 -14.53 29.70
CA SER A 2 16.95 -13.89 29.51
C SER A 2 16.80 -13.48 28.06
N VAL A 3 15.83 -14.09 27.38
CA VAL A 3 15.44 -13.71 26.02
C VAL A 3 14.45 -12.55 26.13
N ILE A 4 14.77 -11.41 25.53
CA ILE A 4 13.83 -10.30 25.39
C ILE A 4 13.03 -10.56 24.11
N ILE A 5 11.71 -10.73 24.26
CA ILE A 5 10.80 -10.87 23.13
C ILE A 5 10.44 -9.45 22.65
N ILE A 6 10.87 -9.09 21.44
CA ILE A 6 10.48 -7.83 20.79
C ILE A 6 9.20 -8.12 20.00
N HIS A 7 8.09 -7.52 20.43
CA HIS A 7 6.83 -7.58 19.67
C HIS A 7 6.84 -6.51 18.58
N VAL A 8 6.87 -6.95 17.32
CA VAL A 8 6.71 -6.04 16.18
C VAL A 8 5.21 -5.92 15.88
N PRO A 9 4.59 -4.74 16.08
CA PRO A 9 3.17 -4.55 15.80
C PRO A 9 2.89 -4.77 14.31
N SER A 10 1.71 -5.29 14.00
CA SER A 10 1.29 -5.47 12.62
C SER A 10 1.01 -4.12 11.97
N LEU A 11 1.00 -4.06 10.63
CA LEU A 11 0.60 -2.86 9.91
C LEU A 11 -0.86 -2.47 10.23
N ASN A 12 -1.70 -3.45 10.57
CA ASN A 12 -3.08 -3.20 10.97
C ASN A 12 -3.18 -2.44 12.30
N ASP A 13 -2.21 -2.62 13.21
CA ASP A 13 -2.12 -1.85 14.46
C ASP A 13 -1.59 -0.43 14.23
N ARG A 14 -1.02 -0.16 13.06
CA ARG A 14 -0.34 1.09 12.69
C ARG A 14 -0.84 1.66 11.36
N ARG A 15 -2.16 1.61 11.14
CA ARG A 15 -2.79 2.08 9.88
C ARG A 15 -2.53 3.56 9.59
N ASP A 16 -2.23 4.36 10.60
CA ASP A 16 -1.89 5.77 10.41
C ASP A 16 -0.54 6.00 9.74
N ASP A 17 0.32 4.97 9.67
CA ASP A 17 1.58 5.03 8.93
C ASP A 17 1.41 4.72 7.43
N ILE A 18 0.26 4.17 7.02
CA ILE A 18 -0.01 3.80 5.61
C ILE A 18 0.21 4.95 4.64
N PRO A 19 -0.28 6.20 4.88
CA PRO A 19 -0.04 7.31 3.97
C PRO A 19 1.46 7.58 3.74
N LEU A 20 2.26 7.54 4.80
CA LEU A 20 3.71 7.76 4.73
C LEU A 20 4.42 6.62 3.99
N LEU A 21 4.05 5.37 4.29
CA LEU A 21 4.60 4.20 3.63
C LEU A 21 4.27 4.18 2.14
N VAL A 22 3.04 4.51 1.78
CA VAL A 22 2.59 4.58 0.38
C VAL A 22 3.36 5.66 -0.38
N ASP A 23 3.54 6.86 0.19
CA ASP A 23 4.32 7.92 -0.46
C ASP A 23 5.78 7.51 -0.68
N LYS A 24 6.37 6.83 0.31
CA LYS A 24 7.72 6.29 0.22
C LYS A 24 7.83 5.23 -0.88
N PHE A 25 6.92 4.26 -0.92
CA PHE A 25 6.91 3.23 -1.96
C PHE A 25 6.63 3.78 -3.35
N LEU A 26 5.72 4.75 -3.48
CA LEU A 26 5.48 5.44 -4.74
C LEU A 26 6.76 6.09 -5.25
N THR A 27 7.46 6.79 -4.37
CA THR A 27 8.71 7.47 -4.73
C THR A 27 9.77 6.45 -5.13
N ASP A 28 10.03 5.44 -4.29
CA ASP A 28 11.08 4.45 -4.52
C ASP A 28 10.82 3.64 -5.80
N ILE A 29 9.61 3.11 -5.98
CA ILE A 29 9.26 2.28 -7.15
C ILE A 29 9.25 3.11 -8.43
N CYS A 30 8.71 4.34 -8.42
CA CYS A 30 8.75 5.19 -9.61
C CYS A 30 10.20 5.56 -9.98
N THR A 31 11.07 5.83 -9.01
CA THR A 31 12.50 6.06 -9.25
C THR A 31 13.17 4.81 -9.82
N ASP A 32 12.93 3.64 -9.25
CA ASP A 32 13.50 2.37 -9.73
C ASP A 32 13.07 2.05 -11.18
N TYR A 33 11.83 2.40 -11.54
CA TYR A 33 11.28 2.18 -12.88
C TYR A 33 11.60 3.31 -13.87
N GLY A 34 12.23 4.40 -13.42
CA GLY A 34 12.54 5.55 -14.26
C GLY A 34 11.31 6.30 -14.77
N ILE A 35 10.20 6.27 -14.03
CA ILE A 35 8.94 6.94 -14.39
C ILE A 35 8.65 8.11 -13.44
N ALA A 36 7.82 9.05 -13.90
CA ALA A 36 7.36 10.14 -13.06
C ALA A 36 6.49 9.60 -11.90
N LYS A 37 6.71 10.17 -10.70
CA LYS A 37 5.89 9.86 -9.52
C LYS A 37 4.41 10.13 -9.83
N LYS A 38 3.58 9.10 -9.63
CA LYS A 38 2.12 9.22 -9.78
C LYS A 38 1.51 9.92 -8.57
N GLY A 39 0.43 10.66 -8.83
CA GLY A 39 -0.43 11.16 -7.75
C GLY A 39 -1.24 10.02 -7.16
N ILE A 40 -1.66 10.16 -5.90
CA ILE A 40 -2.65 9.28 -5.27
C ILE A 40 -3.69 10.13 -4.58
N ASP A 41 -4.96 9.80 -4.80
CA ASP A 41 -6.07 10.52 -4.19
C ASP A 41 -6.21 10.18 -2.72
N LYS A 42 -6.74 11.14 -1.95
CA LYS A 42 -7.02 10.93 -0.53
C LYS A 42 -7.95 9.74 -0.30
N ASP A 43 -8.99 9.60 -1.13
CA ASP A 43 -9.94 8.49 -1.02
C ASP A 43 -9.27 7.12 -1.30
N ALA A 44 -8.23 7.10 -2.13
CA ALA A 44 -7.44 5.90 -2.39
C ALA A 44 -6.63 5.50 -1.15
N ILE A 45 -5.99 6.47 -0.49
CA ILE A 45 -5.31 6.26 0.79
C ILE A 45 -6.29 5.78 1.86
N ASP A 46 -7.45 6.41 1.98
CA ASP A 46 -8.46 6.00 2.96
C ASP A 46 -8.96 4.57 2.70
N THR A 47 -9.08 4.17 1.43
CA THR A 47 -9.40 2.78 1.05
C THR A 47 -8.29 1.81 1.47
N LEU A 48 -7.02 2.17 1.26
CA LEU A 48 -5.87 1.36 1.70
C LEU A 48 -5.82 1.22 3.23
N LYS A 49 -6.21 2.26 3.99
CA LYS A 49 -6.28 2.23 5.45
C LYS A 49 -7.34 1.26 5.98
N GLN A 50 -8.43 1.07 5.24
CA GLN A 50 -9.52 0.17 5.62
C GLN A 50 -9.19 -1.31 5.35
N HIS A 51 -8.19 -1.58 4.52
CA HIS A 51 -7.80 -2.94 4.18
C HIS A 51 -7.07 -3.65 5.33
N ASN A 52 -7.23 -4.98 5.39
CA ASN A 52 -6.56 -5.81 6.39
C ASN A 52 -5.28 -6.41 5.82
N TRP A 53 -4.14 -5.84 6.19
CA TRP A 53 -2.81 -6.18 5.66
C TRP A 53 -2.23 -7.42 6.34
N THR A 54 -2.68 -8.61 5.97
CA THR A 54 -2.19 -9.88 6.54
C THR A 54 -0.71 -10.13 6.23
N GLY A 55 -0.23 -9.65 5.08
CA GLY A 55 1.17 -9.67 4.68
C GLY A 55 1.94 -8.41 5.11
N ASN A 56 1.36 -7.56 5.97
CA ASN A 56 1.96 -6.35 6.52
C ASN A 56 2.53 -5.42 5.43
N ILE A 57 3.72 -4.88 5.67
CA ILE A 57 4.42 -3.91 4.82
C ILE A 57 4.74 -4.50 3.43
N ARG A 58 5.03 -5.81 3.37
CA ARG A 58 5.35 -6.48 2.09
C ARG A 58 4.14 -6.51 1.16
N GLU A 59 2.96 -6.77 1.70
CA GLU A 59 1.71 -6.75 0.94
C GLU A 59 1.38 -5.33 0.47
N LEU A 60 1.51 -4.33 1.35
CA LEU A 60 1.31 -2.92 0.98
C LEU A 60 2.22 -2.50 -0.17
N ARG A 61 3.51 -2.85 -0.13
CA ARG A 61 4.46 -2.53 -1.20
C ARG A 61 4.04 -3.15 -2.54
N ASN A 62 3.69 -4.44 -2.54
CA ASN A 62 3.27 -5.15 -3.76
C ASN A 62 1.99 -4.54 -4.35
N VAL A 63 1.07 -4.13 -3.49
CA VAL A 63 -0.14 -3.42 -3.91
C VAL A 63 0.19 -2.08 -4.55
N VAL A 64 1.02 -1.26 -3.90
CA VAL A 64 1.44 0.04 -4.46
C VAL A 64 2.16 -0.14 -5.80
N GLU A 65 3.03 -1.14 -5.93
CA GLU A 65 3.69 -1.50 -7.18
C GLU A 65 2.69 -1.81 -8.30
N ARG A 66 1.66 -2.63 -8.01
CA ARG A 66 0.58 -2.92 -8.97
C ARG A 66 -0.20 -1.67 -9.37
N LEU A 67 -0.55 -0.81 -8.41
CA LEU A 67 -1.26 0.44 -8.70
C LEU A 67 -0.42 1.37 -9.58
N ILE A 68 0.90 1.41 -9.37
CA ILE A 68 1.80 2.16 -10.25
C ILE A 68 1.78 1.62 -11.67
N ILE A 69 1.71 0.31 -11.87
CA ILE A 69 1.72 -0.30 -13.20
C ILE A 69 0.35 -0.18 -13.89
N LEU A 70 -0.75 -0.38 -13.15
CA LEU A 70 -2.09 -0.57 -13.71
C LEU A 70 -2.92 0.73 -13.78
N SER A 71 -2.66 1.70 -12.90
CA SER A 71 -3.45 2.94 -12.86
C SER A 71 -2.96 3.98 -13.86
N GLY A 72 -3.75 5.03 -14.07
CA GLY A 72 -3.39 6.17 -14.91
C GLY A 72 -2.34 7.10 -14.27
N LYS A 73 -2.45 8.40 -14.53
CA LYS A 73 -1.56 9.44 -13.96
C LYS A 73 -1.76 9.62 -12.45
N THR A 74 -2.98 9.38 -11.98
CA THR A 74 -3.39 9.47 -10.58
C THR A 74 -4.04 8.14 -10.18
N ILE A 75 -3.65 7.61 -9.03
CA ILE A 75 -4.24 6.42 -8.43
C ILE A 75 -5.49 6.83 -7.66
N THR A 76 -6.63 6.29 -8.06
CA THR A 76 -7.94 6.59 -7.48
C THR A 76 -8.40 5.50 -6.51
N ALA A 77 -9.46 5.76 -5.75
CA ALA A 77 -10.05 4.73 -4.89
C ALA A 77 -10.63 3.54 -5.68
N GLU A 78 -11.05 3.75 -6.92
CA GLU A 78 -11.55 2.69 -7.80
C GLU A 78 -10.40 1.76 -8.24
N ASP A 79 -9.23 2.32 -8.56
CA ASP A 79 -8.03 1.53 -8.83
C ASP A 79 -7.69 0.62 -7.65
N VAL A 80 -7.71 1.17 -6.43
CA VAL A 80 -7.47 0.39 -5.20
C VAL A 80 -8.49 -0.73 -5.06
N ARG A 81 -9.78 -0.44 -5.21
CA ARG A 81 -10.83 -1.49 -5.13
C ARG A 81 -10.69 -2.55 -6.21
N SER A 82 -10.25 -2.18 -7.41
CA SER A 82 -10.16 -3.09 -8.56
C SER A 82 -8.95 -4.02 -8.51
N TYR A 83 -7.83 -3.56 -7.92
CA TYR A 83 -6.54 -4.27 -7.98
C TYR A 83 -6.04 -4.79 -6.63
N VAL A 84 -6.64 -4.35 -5.52
CA VAL A 84 -6.22 -4.70 -4.16
C VAL A 84 -7.22 -5.62 -3.48
N LEU A 85 -8.52 -5.37 -3.66
CA LEU A 85 -9.53 -6.28 -3.15
C LEU A 85 -9.56 -7.48 -4.09
N PRO A 86 -9.36 -8.72 -3.60
CA PRO A 86 -9.78 -9.86 -4.39
C PRO A 86 -11.25 -9.62 -4.70
N ASN A 87 -11.58 -9.54 -6.00
CA ASN A 87 -12.94 -9.86 -6.40
C ASN A 87 -13.24 -11.19 -5.72
N ASN A 88 -14.15 -11.17 -4.75
CA ASN A 88 -14.97 -12.33 -4.44
C ASN A 88 -15.71 -12.65 -5.75
N GLN A 89 -15.03 -13.29 -6.70
CA GLN A 89 -15.69 -14.16 -7.64
C GLN A 89 -16.22 -15.32 -6.79
N GLY A 90 -17.52 -15.55 -6.91
CA GLY A 90 -18.33 -16.40 -6.04
C GLY A 90 -17.90 -17.86 -5.97
#